data_AF-A0A527G8H7-F1
#
_entry.id   AF-A0A527G8H7-F1
#
_cell.length_a   1.000
_cell.length_b   1.000
_cell.length_c   1.000
_cell.angle_alpha   90.00
_cell.angle_beta   90.00
_cell.angle_gamma   90.00
#
_symmetry.space_group_name_H-M   'P 1'
#
loop_
_entity.id
_entity.type
_entity.pdbx_description
1 polymer ?
#
loop_
_entity_poly.entity_id
_entity_poly.type
_entity_poly.pdbx_seq_one_letter_code
_entity_poly.pdbx_strand_id
1 'polypeptide(L)'
;PKTAAYRAPSAPMAAFAVESAVDELAKKIGMDPVDFRIKNAAQEGTRSSYGPVYGPIGIGPTLEAVKSHPHMKAPLGKNQGRGMACGFWFNFGGQTCTDLNIGMDGSVSLAVGTVDVGGSRASLSLVAAEELGIDYSQVKAIVADTSSLGYNDMTDGSRGTFSS
;
A
#
# COMPACT_ATOMS: atom_id res chain seq x y z
N PRO A 1 -19.21 14.97 -18.46
CA PRO A 1 -18.98 14.58 -17.05
C PRO A 1 -17.57 14.99 -16.59
N LYS A 2 -17.41 15.47 -15.34
CA LYS A 2 -16.11 15.84 -14.78
C LYS A 2 -15.34 14.58 -14.37
N THR A 3 -14.04 14.52 -14.67
CA THR A 3 -13.15 13.43 -14.21
C THR A 3 -12.64 13.72 -12.80
N ALA A 4 -12.44 12.67 -12.01
CA ALA A 4 -11.95 12.75 -10.63
C ALA A 4 -11.04 11.53 -10.33
N ALA A 5 -10.37 11.55 -9.18
CA ALA A 5 -9.53 10.45 -8.75
C ALA A 5 -10.35 9.16 -8.55
N TYR A 6 -9.81 8.05 -9.05
CA TYR A 6 -10.25 6.68 -8.75
C TYR A 6 -9.03 5.88 -8.28
N ARG A 7 -9.22 4.89 -7.41
CA ARG A 7 -8.14 4.21 -6.65
C ARG A 7 -6.90 3.94 -7.50
N ALA A 8 -5.76 4.47 -7.03
CA ALA A 8 -4.49 4.55 -7.75
C ALA A 8 -4.62 5.31 -9.09
N PRO A 9 -4.83 6.64 -9.09
CA PRO A 9 -5.11 7.38 -10.33
C PRO A 9 -4.05 7.12 -11.40
N SER A 10 -4.50 6.78 -12.61
CA SER A 10 -3.68 6.43 -13.78
C SER A 10 -2.86 5.13 -13.70
N ALA A 11 -2.50 4.64 -12.51
CA ALA A 11 -1.66 3.44 -12.38
C ALA A 11 -2.29 2.17 -12.95
N PRO A 12 -3.57 1.82 -12.74
CA PRO A 12 -4.16 0.60 -13.31
C PRO A 12 -4.06 0.53 -14.83
N MET A 13 -4.28 1.66 -15.52
CA MET A 13 -4.19 1.72 -16.98
C MET A 13 -2.74 1.56 -17.45
N ALA A 14 -1.80 2.23 -16.79
CA ALA A 14 -0.37 2.11 -17.08
C ALA A 14 0.17 0.70 -16.79
N ALA A 15 -0.18 0.15 -15.62
CA ALA A 15 0.21 -1.18 -15.20
C ALA A 15 -0.35 -2.24 -16.15
N PHE A 16 -1.61 -2.13 -16.58
CA PHE A 16 -2.18 -3.03 -17.58
C PHE A 16 -1.36 -3.05 -18.87
N ALA A 17 -1.02 -1.88 -19.41
CA ALA A 17 -0.23 -1.79 -20.64
C ALA A 17 1.19 -2.35 -20.46
N VAL A 18 1.88 -1.95 -19.38
CA VAL A 18 3.27 -2.36 -19.12
C VAL A 18 3.35 -3.85 -18.81
N GLU A 19 2.51 -4.37 -17.91
CA GLU A 19 2.57 -5.78 -17.51
C GLU A 19 2.14 -6.73 -18.62
N SER A 20 1.25 -6.30 -19.53
CA SER A 20 0.93 -7.06 -20.75
C SER A 20 2.14 -7.15 -21.67
N ALA A 21 2.84 -6.03 -21.89
CA ALA A 21 4.05 -6.02 -22.73
C ALA A 21 5.20 -6.83 -22.12
N VAL A 22 5.36 -6.79 -20.80
CA VAL A 22 6.35 -7.60 -20.05
C VAL A 22 6.05 -9.09 -20.24
N ASP A 23 4.79 -9.50 -20.14
CA ASP A 23 4.38 -10.89 -20.34
C ASP A 23 4.61 -11.38 -21.78
N GLU A 24 4.27 -10.56 -22.78
CA GLU A 24 4.57 -10.85 -24.18
C GLU A 24 6.08 -10.96 -24.45
N LEU A 25 6.89 -10.09 -23.85
CA LEU A 25 8.34 -10.13 -24.00
C LEU A 25 8.95 -11.39 -23.40
N ALA A 26 8.53 -11.77 -22.19
CA ALA A 26 8.97 -13.01 -21.54
C ALA A 26 8.69 -14.23 -22.44
N LYS A 27 7.48 -14.31 -23.00
CA LYS A 27 7.08 -15.37 -23.94
C LYS A 27 7.92 -15.36 -25.22
N LYS A 28 8.17 -14.19 -25.82
CA LYS A 28 8.95 -14.07 -27.06
C LYS A 28 10.39 -14.58 -26.92
N ILE A 29 10.97 -14.47 -25.73
CA ILE A 29 12.33 -14.97 -25.46
C ILE A 29 12.35 -16.37 -24.81
N GLY A 30 11.18 -16.99 -24.62
CA GLY A 30 11.06 -18.31 -24.00
C GLY A 30 11.38 -18.36 -22.51
N MET A 31 11.21 -17.24 -21.79
CA MET A 31 11.40 -17.17 -20.33
C MET A 31 10.06 -17.26 -19.60
N ASP A 32 10.05 -17.95 -18.46
CA ASP A 32 8.88 -17.94 -17.58
C ASP A 32 8.54 -16.49 -17.15
N PRO A 33 7.27 -16.05 -17.19
CA PRO A 33 6.90 -14.67 -16.89
C PRO A 33 7.20 -14.22 -15.46
N VAL A 34 7.22 -15.14 -14.48
CA VAL A 34 7.58 -14.83 -13.10
C VAL A 34 9.09 -14.69 -12.98
N ASP A 35 9.84 -15.62 -13.59
CA ASP A 35 11.31 -15.56 -13.63
C ASP A 35 11.82 -14.29 -14.31
N PHE A 36 11.16 -13.88 -15.39
CA PHE A 36 11.47 -12.64 -16.07
C PHE A 36 11.31 -11.43 -15.13
N ARG A 37 10.25 -11.41 -14.31
CA ARG A 37 10.02 -10.34 -13.36
C ARG A 37 10.98 -10.38 -12.18
N ILE A 38 11.31 -11.57 -11.66
CA ILE A 38 12.33 -11.73 -10.60
C ILE A 38 13.67 -11.18 -11.08
N LYS A 39 14.08 -11.54 -12.30
CA LYS A 39 15.34 -11.07 -12.89
C LYS A 39 15.43 -9.54 -13.03
N ASN A 40 14.29 -8.87 -13.22
CA ASN A 40 14.21 -7.42 -13.44
C ASN A 40 13.62 -6.67 -12.23
N ALA A 41 13.41 -7.35 -11.11
CA ALA A 41 12.77 -6.76 -9.94
C ALA A 41 13.65 -5.65 -9.35
N ALA A 42 13.02 -4.54 -8.96
CA ALA A 42 13.71 -3.51 -8.22
C ALA A 42 14.20 -4.07 -6.86
N GLN A 43 15.43 -3.73 -6.52
CA GLN A 43 16.05 -4.01 -5.23
C GLN A 43 16.29 -2.71 -4.47
N GLU A 44 16.61 -2.81 -3.19
CA GLU A 44 17.10 -1.66 -2.42
C GLU A 44 18.28 -0.99 -3.13
N GLY A 45 18.26 0.34 -3.18
CA GLY A 45 19.21 1.14 -3.97
C GLY A 45 18.82 1.34 -5.43
N THR A 46 17.74 0.72 -5.92
CA THR A 46 17.24 0.97 -7.29
C THR A 46 16.67 2.37 -7.40
N ARG A 47 17.13 3.15 -8.38
CA ARG A 47 16.57 4.45 -8.71
C ARG A 47 15.27 4.28 -9.51
N SER A 48 14.17 4.78 -8.97
CA SER A 48 12.88 4.80 -9.67
C SER A 48 12.91 5.70 -10.90
N SER A 49 12.03 5.43 -11.87
CA SER A 49 11.90 6.23 -13.10
C SER A 49 11.52 7.70 -12.84
N TYR A 50 10.90 7.98 -11.69
CA TYR A 50 10.47 9.32 -11.27
C TYR A 50 11.44 9.98 -10.28
N GLY A 51 12.58 9.37 -9.95
CA GLY A 51 13.71 10.02 -9.28
C GLY A 51 14.18 9.38 -7.97
N PRO A 52 13.30 9.11 -6.98
CA PRO A 52 13.67 8.55 -5.69
C PRO A 52 14.41 7.21 -5.80
N VAL A 53 15.34 6.99 -4.88
CA VAL A 53 15.99 5.69 -4.69
C VAL A 53 15.17 4.89 -3.69
N TYR A 54 14.81 3.66 -4.04
CA TYR A 54 14.07 2.79 -3.13
C TYR A 54 14.96 2.35 -1.97
N GLY A 55 14.43 2.46 -0.75
CA GLY A 55 14.93 1.76 0.43
C GLY A 55 14.51 0.27 0.39
N PRO A 56 14.20 -0.34 1.53
CA PRO A 56 13.68 -1.70 1.58
C PRO A 56 12.44 -1.85 0.67
N ILE A 57 12.47 -2.82 -0.25
CA ILE A 57 11.40 -3.06 -1.21
C ILE A 57 11.07 -4.55 -1.30
N GLY A 58 9.80 -4.89 -1.11
CA GLY A 58 9.35 -6.28 -0.95
C GLY A 58 9.05 -7.04 -2.24
N ILE A 59 9.23 -6.44 -3.43
CA ILE A 59 8.80 -7.04 -4.70
C ILE A 59 9.53 -8.35 -5.03
N GLY A 60 10.84 -8.43 -4.75
CA GLY A 60 11.63 -9.66 -4.95
C GLY A 60 11.08 -10.82 -4.12
N PRO A 61 11.05 -10.72 -2.77
CA PRO A 61 10.45 -11.75 -1.92
C PRO A 61 8.99 -12.07 -2.27
N THR A 62 8.19 -11.08 -2.68
CA THR A 62 6.80 -11.29 -3.10
C THR A 62 6.73 -12.16 -4.35
N LEU A 63 7.58 -11.91 -5.34
CA LEU A 63 7.64 -12.71 -6.57
C LEU A 63 8.14 -14.14 -6.31
N GLU A 64 9.11 -14.32 -5.42
CA GLU A 64 9.56 -15.66 -5.01
C GLU A 64 8.46 -16.44 -4.27
N ALA A 65 7.68 -15.76 -3.43
CA ALA A 65 6.50 -16.35 -2.79
C ALA A 65 5.42 -16.74 -3.83
N VAL A 66 5.18 -15.90 -4.85
CA VAL A 66 4.28 -16.23 -5.95
C VAL A 66 4.79 -17.45 -6.72
N LYS A 67 6.07 -17.47 -7.11
CA LYS A 67 6.69 -18.57 -7.85
C LYS A 67 6.59 -19.91 -7.12
N SER A 68 6.77 -19.89 -5.80
CA SER A 68 6.68 -21.08 -4.96
C SER A 68 5.23 -21.48 -4.62
N HIS A 69 4.25 -20.60 -4.85
CA HIS A 69 2.86 -20.86 -4.50
C HIS A 69 2.28 -22.04 -5.32
N PRO A 70 1.59 -23.02 -4.68
CA PRO A 70 1.04 -24.19 -5.37
C PRO A 70 0.13 -23.86 -6.56
N HIS A 71 -0.57 -22.72 -6.49
CA HIS A 71 -1.41 -22.24 -7.59
C HIS A 71 -0.62 -22.11 -8.90
N MET A 72 0.66 -21.73 -8.87
CA MET A 72 1.45 -21.56 -10.10
C MET A 72 1.72 -22.86 -10.85
N LYS A 73 1.67 -24.01 -10.16
CA LYS A 73 1.88 -25.35 -10.73
C LYS A 73 0.60 -26.15 -10.91
N ALA A 74 -0.53 -25.66 -10.41
CA ALA A 74 -1.80 -26.37 -10.52
C ALA A 74 -2.15 -26.62 -12.00
N PRO A 75 -2.61 -27.83 -12.37
CA PRO A 75 -3.00 -28.12 -13.74
C PRO A 75 -4.18 -27.23 -14.15
N LEU A 76 -4.17 -26.77 -15.39
CA LEU A 76 -5.27 -26.00 -15.97
C LEU A 76 -6.21 -26.94 -16.72
N GLY A 77 -7.51 -26.80 -16.46
CA GLY A 77 -8.57 -27.49 -17.19
C GLY A 77 -8.83 -26.86 -18.57
N LYS A 78 -9.82 -27.41 -19.27
CA LYS A 78 -10.28 -26.87 -20.56
C LYS A 78 -10.72 -25.41 -20.40
N ASN A 79 -10.23 -24.53 -21.28
CA ASN A 79 -10.53 -23.09 -21.29
C ASN A 79 -10.09 -22.33 -20.02
N GLN A 80 -9.09 -22.82 -19.30
CA GLN A 80 -8.51 -22.10 -18.17
C GLN A 80 -7.15 -21.51 -18.56
N GLY A 81 -6.92 -20.27 -18.12
CA GLY A 81 -5.65 -19.58 -18.24
C GLY A 81 -5.13 -19.18 -16.87
N ARG A 82 -3.82 -18.98 -16.79
CA ARG A 82 -3.16 -18.37 -15.62
C ARG A 82 -2.37 -17.16 -16.10
N GLY A 83 -2.62 -16.03 -15.47
CA GLY A 83 -1.91 -14.78 -15.70
C GLY A 83 -1.35 -14.26 -14.39
N MET A 84 -0.35 -13.40 -14.49
CA MET A 84 0.25 -12.74 -13.36
C MET A 84 0.66 -11.33 -13.78
N ALA A 85 0.57 -10.38 -12.85
CA ALA A 85 1.05 -9.02 -13.03
C ALA A 85 1.64 -8.51 -11.71
N CYS A 86 2.59 -7.60 -11.80
CA CYS A 86 3.11 -6.85 -10.66
C CYS A 86 2.45 -5.46 -10.59
N GLY A 87 2.23 -5.00 -9.37
CA GLY A 87 1.74 -3.66 -9.09
C GLY A 87 2.54 -3.03 -7.96
N PHE A 88 2.80 -1.74 -8.09
CA PHE A 88 3.40 -0.91 -7.05
C PHE A 88 2.65 0.42 -6.99
N TRP A 89 2.39 0.87 -5.76
CA TRP A 89 1.86 2.19 -5.50
C TRP A 89 2.56 2.75 -4.26
N PHE A 90 3.11 3.94 -4.37
CA PHE A 90 3.78 4.61 -3.26
C PHE A 90 2.77 5.20 -2.28
N ASN A 91 3.20 5.45 -1.05
CA ASN A 91 2.43 6.26 -0.11
C ASN A 91 2.83 7.72 -0.27
N PHE A 92 1.86 8.58 -0.52
CA PHE A 92 2.11 10.01 -0.50
C PHE A 92 2.39 10.46 0.95
N GLY A 93 3.33 11.40 1.12
CA GLY A 93 3.56 12.09 2.39
C GLY A 93 2.53 13.20 2.58
N GLY A 94 3.00 14.38 2.96
CA GLY A 94 2.14 15.55 3.18
C GLY A 94 1.96 15.85 4.66
N GLN A 95 1.27 16.94 4.95
CA GLN A 95 1.09 17.42 6.32
C GLN A 95 -0.08 16.71 6.99
N THR A 96 0.15 16.25 8.21
CA THR A 96 -0.86 15.64 9.07
C THR A 96 -0.64 16.15 10.49
N CYS A 97 -1.75 16.32 11.21
CA CYS A 97 -1.77 16.66 12.62
C CYS A 97 -2.69 15.67 13.34
N THR A 98 -2.15 15.03 14.36
CA THR A 98 -2.82 14.07 15.24
C THR A 98 -2.51 14.49 16.68
N ASP A 99 -3.52 14.45 17.56
CA ASP A 99 -3.35 14.74 18.98
C ASP A 99 -3.68 13.50 19.82
N LEU A 100 -2.96 13.32 20.92
CA LEU A 100 -3.19 12.25 21.88
C LEU A 100 -3.39 12.84 23.28
N ASN A 101 -4.48 12.49 23.93
CA ASN A 101 -4.79 12.88 25.31
C ASN A 101 -4.91 11.64 26.21
N ILE A 102 -4.19 11.65 27.33
CA ILE A 102 -4.17 10.56 28.31
C ILE A 102 -4.99 10.98 29.53
N GLY A 103 -6.06 10.25 29.80
CA GLY A 103 -6.89 10.41 30.99
C GLY A 103 -6.18 9.94 32.26
N MET A 104 -6.61 10.45 33.41
CA MET A 104 -6.10 10.01 34.72
C MET A 104 -6.39 8.52 35.00
N ASP A 105 -7.38 7.95 34.33
CA ASP A 105 -7.73 6.52 34.39
C ASP A 105 -6.88 5.65 33.43
N GLY A 106 -5.94 6.26 32.71
CA GLY A 106 -5.11 5.58 31.71
C GLY A 106 -5.78 5.37 30.37
N SER A 107 -7.01 5.87 30.16
CA SER A 107 -7.64 5.86 28.83
C SER A 107 -6.96 6.86 27.88
N VAL A 108 -6.99 6.57 26.59
CA VAL A 108 -6.33 7.38 25.56
C VAL A 108 -7.35 7.84 24.53
N SER A 109 -7.41 9.14 24.30
CA SER A 109 -8.17 9.74 23.20
C SER A 109 -7.22 10.16 22.09
N LEU A 110 -7.39 9.61 20.89
CA LEU A 110 -6.59 9.90 19.71
C LEU A 110 -7.42 10.69 18.70
N ALA A 111 -7.10 11.96 18.45
CA ALA A 111 -7.75 12.78 17.44
C ALA A 111 -6.95 12.78 16.15
N VAL A 112 -7.56 12.35 15.04
CA VAL A 112 -6.93 12.21 13.72
C VAL A 112 -7.67 13.08 12.71
N GLY A 113 -6.93 13.93 11.97
CA GLY A 113 -7.53 14.83 11.00
C GLY A 113 -7.85 14.18 9.65
N THR A 114 -7.18 13.08 9.32
CA THR A 114 -7.48 12.28 8.12
C THR A 114 -8.80 11.52 8.28
N VAL A 115 -9.57 11.40 7.21
CA VAL A 115 -10.85 10.67 7.20
C VAL A 115 -10.57 9.18 7.10
N ASP A 116 -11.31 8.38 7.85
CA ASP A 116 -11.25 6.92 7.72
C ASP A 116 -12.17 6.43 6.60
N VAL A 117 -11.57 5.87 5.56
CA VAL A 117 -12.25 5.27 4.40
C VAL A 117 -12.00 3.76 4.28
N GLY A 118 -11.25 3.15 5.20
CA GLY A 118 -10.76 1.79 4.98
C GLY A 118 -9.96 1.14 6.11
N GLY A 119 -10.04 1.66 7.34
CA GLY A 119 -9.46 1.07 8.54
C GLY A 119 -8.38 1.92 9.22
N SER A 120 -8.20 3.20 8.85
CA SER A 120 -7.17 4.05 9.46
C SER A 120 -7.42 4.26 10.96
N ARG A 121 -8.69 4.31 11.39
CA ARG A 121 -9.06 4.39 12.81
C ARG A 121 -8.46 3.23 13.61
N ALA A 122 -8.63 2.02 13.10
CA ALA A 122 -8.15 0.82 13.77
C ALA A 122 -6.62 0.75 13.74
N SER A 123 -5.99 1.00 12.58
CA SER A 123 -4.54 0.96 12.47
C SER A 123 -3.85 1.98 13.37
N LEU A 124 -4.34 3.22 13.42
CA LEU A 124 -3.73 4.26 14.25
C LEU A 124 -3.97 4.02 15.75
N SER A 125 -5.13 3.47 16.11
CA SER A 125 -5.38 3.07 17.50
C SER A 125 -4.47 1.92 17.94
N LEU A 126 -4.18 0.96 17.05
CA LEU A 126 -3.21 -0.12 17.31
C LEU A 126 -1.79 0.43 17.46
N VAL A 127 -1.39 1.36 16.60
CA VAL A 127 -0.08 2.04 16.72
C VAL A 127 0.03 2.76 18.06
N ALA A 128 -0.98 3.55 18.44
CA ALA A 128 -0.97 4.25 19.72
C ALA A 128 -0.95 3.28 20.92
N ALA A 129 -1.71 2.19 20.87
CA ALA A 129 -1.73 1.19 21.93
C ALA A 129 -0.38 0.49 22.11
N GLU A 130 0.25 0.08 21.00
CA GLU A 130 1.57 -0.56 21.00
C GLU A 130 2.64 0.37 21.57
N GLU A 131 2.71 1.61 21.09
CA GLU A 131 3.71 2.60 21.55
C GLU A 131 3.54 2.98 23.03
N LEU A 132 2.30 2.95 23.54
CA LEU A 132 2.01 3.23 24.94
C LEU A 132 2.05 1.98 25.84
N GLY A 133 2.14 0.78 25.27
CA GLY A 133 2.12 -0.48 26.00
C GLY A 133 0.80 -0.76 26.73
N ILE A 134 -0.34 -0.34 26.15
CA ILE A 134 -1.68 -0.50 26.72
C ILE A 134 -2.57 -1.41 25.86
N ASP A 135 -3.70 -1.83 26.41
CA ASP A 135 -4.66 -2.60 25.63
C ASP A 135 -5.37 -1.72 24.60
N TYR A 136 -5.63 -2.26 23.41
CA TYR A 136 -6.37 -1.58 22.33
C TYR A 136 -7.71 -1.00 22.80
N SER A 137 -8.41 -1.67 23.71
CA SER A 137 -9.70 -1.22 24.25
C SER A 137 -9.60 0.08 25.06
N GLN A 138 -8.39 0.48 25.47
CA GLN A 138 -8.13 1.74 26.18
C GLN A 138 -7.95 2.92 25.21
N VAL A 139 -7.86 2.68 23.90
CA VAL A 139 -7.70 3.74 22.89
C VAL A 139 -9.02 4.05 22.20
N LYS A 140 -9.41 5.32 22.21
CA LYS A 140 -10.58 5.84 21.51
C LYS A 140 -10.17 6.87 20.46
N ALA A 141 -10.36 6.51 19.20
CA ALA A 141 -10.06 7.39 18.08
C ALA A 141 -11.25 8.27 17.65
N ILE A 142 -11.00 9.58 17.55
CA ILE A 142 -11.86 10.60 16.96
C ILE A 142 -11.29 10.91 15.58
N VAL A 143 -12.11 10.82 14.54
CA VAL A 143 -11.67 10.90 13.14
C VAL A 143 -12.32 12.09 12.46
N ALA A 144 -11.56 12.76 11.60
CA ALA A 144 -11.98 13.96 10.86
C ALA A 144 -12.32 15.16 11.76
N ASP A 145 -11.50 15.38 12.81
CA ASP A 145 -11.66 16.55 13.69
C ASP A 145 -11.00 17.78 13.07
N THR A 146 -11.82 18.73 12.60
CA THR A 146 -11.35 20.01 12.06
C THR A 146 -11.41 21.15 13.08
N SER A 147 -11.84 20.86 14.32
CA SER A 147 -12.05 21.85 15.37
C SER A 147 -10.86 21.93 16.34
N SER A 148 -10.22 20.81 16.64
CA SER A 148 -9.12 20.73 17.59
C SER A 148 -7.75 20.60 16.93
N LEU A 149 -7.68 20.09 15.70
CA LEU A 149 -6.42 19.76 15.03
C LEU A 149 -5.93 20.87 14.10
N GLY A 150 -4.61 20.89 13.88
CA GLY A 150 -3.98 21.69 12.86
C GLY A 150 -4.32 21.24 11.43
N TYR A 151 -3.62 21.84 10.45
CA TYR A 151 -3.84 21.51 9.05
C TYR A 151 -3.54 20.04 8.74
N ASN A 152 -4.41 19.43 7.93
CA ASN A 152 -4.31 18.06 7.46
C ASN A 152 -4.58 18.05 5.95
N ASP A 153 -3.67 17.45 5.18
CA ASP A 153 -3.93 17.16 3.77
C ASP A 153 -5.05 16.12 3.62
N MET A 154 -5.70 16.13 2.46
CA MET A 154 -6.82 15.23 2.14
C MET A 154 -6.43 13.75 2.26
N THR A 155 -7.42 12.88 2.49
CA THR A 155 -7.20 11.43 2.49
C THR A 155 -7.16 10.88 1.06
N ASP A 156 -5.97 10.88 0.47
CA ASP A 156 -5.69 10.34 -0.86
C ASP A 156 -4.31 9.65 -0.91
N GLY A 157 -3.81 9.31 -2.09
CA GLY A 157 -2.41 8.92 -2.27
C GLY A 157 -1.91 7.73 -1.44
N SER A 158 -2.81 6.93 -0.87
CA SER A 158 -2.51 5.91 0.14
C SER A 158 -1.80 6.46 1.39
N ARG A 159 -2.00 7.73 1.74
CA ARG A 159 -1.29 8.41 2.84
C ARG A 159 -1.89 8.22 4.24
N GLY A 160 -3.18 7.84 4.32
CA GLY A 160 -3.97 7.87 5.56
C GLY A 160 -3.22 7.32 6.78
N THR A 161 -2.89 6.03 6.79
CA THR A 161 -2.11 5.43 7.89
C THR A 161 -0.64 5.83 7.87
N PHE A 162 -0.03 6.04 6.69
CA PHE A 162 1.41 6.28 6.57
C PHE A 162 1.85 7.64 7.14
N SER A 163 1.00 8.65 7.02
CA SER A 163 1.31 10.03 7.40
C SER A 163 0.67 10.48 8.71
N SER A 164 -0.24 9.69 9.29
CA SER A 164 -0.99 10.05 10.50
C SER A 164 -0.41 9.49 11.78
#